data_AF-A0AAN9BB25-F1
#
_entry.id   AF-A0AAN9BB25-F1
#
_cell.length_a   1.000
_cell.length_b   1.000
_cell.length_c   1.000
_cell.angle_alpha   90.00
_cell.angle_beta   90.00
_cell.angle_gamma   90.00
#
_symmetry.space_group_name_H-M   'P 1'
#
loop_
_entity.id
_entity.type
_entity.pdbx_description
1 polymer ?
#
loop_
_entity_poly.entity_id
_entity_poly.type
_entity_poly.pdbx_seq_one_letter_code
_entity_poly.pdbx_strand_id
1 'polypeptide(L)'
;MVFIPGVVLQLLLLPRVYSLLFGGPVVPCPKPAQNCLKDVFNRVLENLGCLGCQMGCQPGYTMTSNYKYFTEPDNPGGHYFFNGVPVSSTVNVSEPQWLCLRGDGCRDGFYSTKLNDQEACSWCGKGCASCTSFNNCDRCFSGFSLNPHTLPGGETAEMCTHSHVPCPSAPNNCLHDTFVAAGIGCTGCQSCADGYMVTYNPRYMNLSSGRLAGTYDYMGLQINHVVDVNEPRFHCVAGDTCREGWYQAFMGDTLICAECSEGCAQCSSRTGCTK
;
A
#
# COMPACT_ATOMS: atom_id res chain seq x y z
N MET A 1 48.51 21.29 38.96
CA MET A 1 47.57 21.11 37.84
C MET A 1 47.08 19.68 37.88
N VAL A 2 45.82 19.47 38.27
CA VAL A 2 45.21 18.14 38.32
C VAL A 2 44.46 17.94 37.01
N PHE A 3 44.96 17.04 36.16
CA PHE A 3 44.24 16.57 34.99
C PHE A 3 43.14 15.63 35.45
N ILE A 4 41.87 15.97 35.16
CA ILE A 4 40.72 15.09 35.33
C ILE A 4 40.45 14.45 33.96
N PRO A 5 40.74 13.15 33.73
CA PRO A 5 40.31 12.47 32.53
C PRO A 5 38.89 11.94 32.77
N GLY A 6 37.89 12.80 32.57
CA GLY A 6 36.51 12.52 32.92
C GLY A 6 35.52 12.75 31.79
N VAL A 7 35.90 12.58 30.52
CA VAL A 7 34.95 12.71 29.38
C VAL A 7 35.32 11.76 28.24
N VAL A 8 35.44 10.46 28.51
CA VAL A 8 35.40 9.41 27.46
C VAL A 8 34.61 8.19 27.93
N LEU A 9 33.60 8.39 28.78
CA LEU A 9 32.77 7.32 29.34
C LEU A 9 31.27 7.61 29.21
N GLN A 10 30.86 8.21 28.08
CA GLN A 10 29.44 8.44 27.78
C GLN A 10 28.96 7.89 26.43
N LEU A 11 29.85 7.29 25.62
CA LEU A 11 29.48 6.67 24.33
C LEU A 11 29.34 5.14 24.37
N LEU A 12 29.83 4.47 25.43
CA LEU A 12 29.78 3.00 25.55
C LEU A 12 28.56 2.47 26.31
N LEU A 13 27.67 3.34 26.81
CA LEU A 13 26.48 2.93 27.57
C LEU A 13 25.19 2.93 26.75
N LEU A 14 25.17 3.57 25.57
CA LEU A 14 24.01 3.52 24.68
C LEU A 14 23.63 2.10 24.21
N PRO A 15 24.54 1.16 23.87
CA PRO A 15 24.13 -0.17 23.43
C PRO A 15 23.53 -1.03 24.56
N ARG A 16 23.85 -0.74 25.82
CA ARG A 16 23.40 -1.53 26.98
C ARG A 16 22.00 -1.16 27.46
N VAL A 17 21.57 0.09 27.28
CA VAL A 17 20.19 0.50 27.60
C VAL A 17 19.19 -0.17 26.63
N TYR A 18 19.56 -0.35 25.35
CA TYR A 18 18.74 -1.12 24.39
C TYR A 18 18.72 -2.63 24.68
N SER A 19 19.80 -3.19 25.26
CA SER A 19 19.84 -4.62 25.59
C SER A 19 18.92 -4.99 26.77
N LEU A 20 18.62 -4.04 27.66
CA LEU A 20 17.72 -4.24 28.80
C LEU A 20 16.23 -4.14 28.45
N LEU A 21 15.87 -3.41 27.39
CA LEU A 21 14.47 -3.26 26.95
C LEU A 21 14.00 -4.38 26.00
N PHE A 22 14.92 -5.15 25.42
CA PHE A 22 14.63 -6.24 24.47
C PHE A 22 15.33 -7.55 24.89
N GLY A 23 15.34 -7.85 26.19
CA GLY A 23 16.04 -8.98 26.82
C GLY A 23 15.43 -10.37 26.56
N GLY A 24 14.95 -10.62 25.35
CA GLY A 24 14.46 -11.93 24.88
C GLY A 24 15.38 -12.52 23.79
N PRO A 25 15.12 -13.76 23.34
CA PRO A 25 15.83 -14.34 22.19
C PRO A 25 15.69 -13.42 20.98
N VAL A 26 16.82 -13.13 20.32
CA VAL A 26 16.83 -12.32 19.09
C VAL A 26 16.35 -13.21 17.95
N VAL A 27 15.04 -13.23 17.73
CA VAL A 27 14.42 -13.95 16.61
C VAL A 27 14.37 -13.01 15.40
N PRO A 28 15.08 -13.28 14.28
CA PRO A 28 15.05 -12.40 13.12
C PRO A 28 13.67 -12.39 12.46
N CYS A 29 13.33 -11.27 11.82
CA CYS A 29 12.18 -11.22 10.95
C CYS A 29 12.34 -12.18 9.75
N PRO A 30 11.30 -12.94 9.35
CA PRO A 30 11.34 -13.77 8.15
C PRO A 30 11.63 -12.97 6.87
N LYS A 31 11.05 -11.77 6.79
CA LYS A 31 11.28 -10.80 5.72
C LYS A 31 11.73 -9.48 6.35
N PRO A 32 13.04 -9.30 6.61
CA PRO A 32 13.53 -8.08 7.22
C PRO A 32 13.29 -6.89 6.29
N ALA A 33 12.82 -5.78 6.86
CA ALA A 33 12.65 -4.54 6.15
C ALA A 33 14.03 -4.04 5.67
N GLN A 34 14.08 -3.54 4.45
CA GLN A 34 15.31 -3.01 3.86
C GLN A 34 15.36 -1.49 4.01
N ASN A 35 16.54 -0.89 3.82
CA ASN A 35 16.75 0.56 3.85
C ASN A 35 16.39 1.25 5.17
N CYS A 36 16.39 0.51 6.28
CA CYS A 36 16.25 1.12 7.60
C CYS A 36 17.48 2.00 7.93
N LEU A 37 17.27 3.08 8.68
CA LEU A 37 18.37 3.87 9.23
C LEU A 37 19.21 3.04 10.21
N LYS A 38 18.54 2.18 10.98
CA LYS A 38 19.13 1.20 11.92
C LYS A 38 18.29 -0.08 11.95
N ASP A 39 18.94 -1.23 11.87
CA ASP A 39 18.28 -2.55 11.82
C ASP A 39 17.96 -3.17 13.19
N VAL A 40 18.00 -2.39 14.26
CA VAL A 40 17.78 -2.87 15.65
C VAL A 40 16.41 -3.55 15.84
N PHE A 41 15.43 -3.19 15.02
CA PHE A 41 14.04 -3.64 15.09
C PHE A 41 13.65 -4.62 13.98
N ASN A 42 14.60 -5.05 13.14
CA ASN A 42 14.43 -6.15 12.17
C ASN A 42 14.43 -7.53 12.85
N ARG A 43 13.59 -7.68 13.88
CA ARG A 43 13.41 -8.87 14.69
C ARG A 43 11.96 -9.01 15.16
N VAL A 44 11.59 -10.23 15.50
CA VAL A 44 10.31 -10.58 16.11
C VAL A 44 10.39 -10.27 17.60
N LEU A 45 9.44 -9.48 18.08
CA LEU A 45 9.29 -9.11 19.48
C LEU A 45 8.00 -9.68 20.05
N GLU A 46 8.05 -9.99 21.35
CA GLU A 46 6.91 -10.51 22.08
C GLU A 46 5.69 -9.59 21.96
N ASN A 47 4.53 -10.16 21.67
CA ASN A 47 3.24 -9.49 21.41
C ASN A 47 3.21 -8.51 20.22
N LEU A 48 4.36 -8.19 19.64
CA LEU A 48 4.53 -7.15 18.62
C LEU A 48 4.97 -7.72 17.26
N GLY A 49 5.21 -9.03 17.12
CA GLY A 49 5.61 -9.59 15.81
C GLY A 49 6.87 -8.95 15.24
N CYS A 50 6.98 -8.88 13.91
CA CYS A 50 8.12 -8.27 13.23
C CYS A 50 7.92 -6.75 13.08
N LEU A 51 8.78 -5.93 13.69
CA LEU A 51 8.60 -4.47 13.70
C LEU A 51 9.18 -3.73 12.50
N GLY A 52 10.32 -4.18 11.95
CA GLY A 52 10.95 -3.52 10.80
C GLY A 52 11.64 -2.20 11.15
N CYS A 53 11.52 -1.18 10.29
CA CYS A 53 12.29 0.06 10.38
C CYS A 53 11.70 1.09 11.38
N GLN A 54 11.79 0.85 12.70
CA GLN A 54 11.21 1.74 13.74
C GLN A 54 11.96 3.05 14.00
N MET A 55 13.21 3.14 13.55
CA MET A 55 14.10 4.30 13.80
C MET A 55 14.31 5.15 12.55
N GLY A 56 13.48 4.96 11.54
CA GLY A 56 13.53 5.69 10.27
C GLY A 56 14.23 4.95 9.16
N CYS A 57 14.39 5.69 8.07
CA CYS A 57 14.87 5.19 6.80
C CYS A 57 16.16 5.89 6.37
N GLN A 58 16.89 5.23 5.47
CA GLN A 58 17.97 5.85 4.72
C GLN A 58 17.44 7.02 3.86
N PRO A 59 18.27 8.00 3.48
CA PRO A 59 17.85 9.09 2.60
C PRO A 59 17.22 8.59 1.29
N GLY A 60 16.14 9.24 0.84
CA GLY A 60 15.38 8.86 -0.36
C GLY A 60 14.31 7.79 -0.14
N TYR A 61 14.08 7.39 1.12
CA TYR A 61 13.04 6.45 1.53
C TYR A 61 12.17 7.04 2.64
N THR A 62 10.88 6.72 2.61
CA THR A 62 9.89 7.12 3.60
C THR A 62 9.43 5.93 4.42
N MET A 63 9.39 6.11 5.75
CA MET A 63 8.93 5.09 6.68
C MET A 63 7.43 4.89 6.51
N THR A 64 7.01 3.71 6.07
CA THR A 64 5.63 3.43 5.67
C THR A 64 5.14 2.17 6.36
N SER A 65 3.96 2.25 6.99
CA SER A 65 3.33 1.09 7.62
C SER A 65 2.98 0.03 6.58
N ASN A 66 3.12 -1.24 6.93
CA ASN A 66 2.79 -2.36 6.06
C ASN A 66 1.37 -2.81 6.36
N TYR A 67 0.45 -2.63 5.41
CA TYR A 67 -0.93 -3.07 5.58
C TYR A 67 -1.07 -4.59 5.79
N LYS A 68 -0.10 -5.39 5.31
CA LYS A 68 -0.10 -6.86 5.47
C LYS A 68 0.35 -7.34 6.84
N TYR A 69 0.85 -6.43 7.67
CA TYR A 69 1.26 -6.72 9.03
C TYR A 69 0.05 -7.02 9.93
N PHE A 70 -1.07 -6.33 9.71
CA PHE A 70 -2.30 -6.59 10.46
C PHE A 70 -3.11 -7.70 9.79
N THR A 71 -3.72 -8.54 10.61
CA THR A 71 -4.63 -9.61 10.17
C THR A 71 -5.96 -9.45 10.89
N GLU A 72 -7.02 -10.03 10.31
CA GLU A 72 -8.32 -10.16 10.96
C GLU A 72 -8.44 -11.61 11.49
N PRO A 73 -7.97 -11.91 12.73
CA PRO A 73 -8.02 -13.27 13.25
C PRO A 73 -9.40 -13.63 13.81
N ASP A 74 -9.73 -14.92 13.79
CA ASP A 74 -10.93 -15.47 14.42
C ASP A 74 -10.96 -15.26 15.95
N ASN A 75 -9.79 -15.11 16.59
CA ASN A 75 -9.64 -14.81 18.01
C ASN A 75 -8.70 -13.60 18.21
N PRO A 76 -9.23 -12.37 18.26
CA PRO A 76 -8.44 -11.14 18.36
C PRO A 76 -7.61 -10.99 19.65
N GLY A 77 -7.97 -11.70 20.73
CA GLY A 77 -7.23 -11.69 21.99
C GLY A 77 -6.23 -12.85 22.13
N GLY A 78 -6.07 -13.67 21.09
CA GLY A 78 -5.22 -14.85 21.09
C GLY A 78 -3.74 -14.54 20.84
N HIS A 79 -2.90 -15.54 21.08
CA HIS A 79 -1.49 -15.52 20.71
C HIS A 79 -1.11 -16.82 20.00
N TYR A 80 -0.11 -16.75 19.13
CA TYR A 80 0.58 -17.92 18.57
C TYR A 80 2.07 -17.83 18.87
N PHE A 81 2.78 -18.96 18.83
CA PHE A 81 4.22 -18.98 19.06
C PHE A 81 4.98 -19.02 17.73
N PHE A 82 5.83 -18.03 17.52
CA PHE A 82 6.77 -17.99 16.40
C PHE A 82 8.20 -18.16 16.93
N ASN A 83 8.86 -19.28 16.60
CA ASN A 83 10.21 -19.61 17.07
C ASN A 83 10.42 -19.38 18.58
N GLY A 84 9.42 -19.75 19.39
CA GLY A 84 9.46 -19.62 20.86
C GLY A 84 9.09 -18.24 21.41
N VAL A 85 8.76 -17.27 20.57
CA VAL A 85 8.25 -15.94 20.98
C VAL A 85 6.73 -15.93 20.84
N PRO A 86 5.97 -15.58 21.90
CA PRO A 86 4.52 -15.40 21.78
C PRO A 86 4.21 -14.10 21.03
N VAL A 87 3.37 -14.20 20.01
CA VAL A 87 2.98 -13.12 19.09
C VAL A 87 1.47 -13.01 19.08
N SER A 88 0.94 -11.79 19.06
CA SER A 88 -0.51 -11.56 18.96
C SER A 88 -1.08 -12.21 17.71
N SER A 89 -2.25 -12.84 17.80
CA SER A 89 -2.97 -13.39 16.64
C SER A 89 -3.38 -12.33 15.62
N THR A 90 -3.40 -11.05 16.02
CA THR A 90 -3.74 -9.91 15.14
C THR A 90 -2.61 -9.49 14.22
N VAL A 91 -1.39 -10.04 14.36
CA VAL A 91 -0.23 -9.63 13.57
C VAL A 91 0.38 -10.79 12.78
N ASN A 92 0.78 -10.50 11.55
CA ASN A 92 1.45 -11.43 10.65
C ASN A 92 2.96 -11.28 10.77
N VAL A 93 3.62 -12.19 11.48
CA VAL A 93 5.07 -12.16 11.70
C VAL A 93 5.90 -12.27 10.41
N SER A 94 5.32 -12.75 9.30
CA SER A 94 6.03 -12.84 8.02
C SER A 94 6.20 -11.49 7.32
N GLU A 95 5.54 -10.46 7.81
CA GLU A 95 5.53 -9.11 7.25
C GLU A 95 6.00 -8.13 8.34
N PRO A 96 6.97 -7.23 8.06
CA PRO A 96 7.37 -6.22 9.03
C PRO A 96 6.30 -5.12 9.15
N GLN A 97 6.12 -4.56 10.35
CA GLN A 97 5.17 -3.46 10.59
C GLN A 97 5.53 -2.19 9.81
N TRP A 98 6.82 -1.81 9.81
CA TRP A 98 7.31 -0.62 9.12
C TRP A 98 8.34 -0.98 8.06
N LEU A 99 8.09 -0.48 6.86
CA LEU A 99 8.94 -0.59 5.69
C LEU A 99 9.57 0.76 5.37
N CYS A 100 10.72 0.77 4.71
CA CYS A 100 11.25 1.96 4.07
C CYS A 100 11.05 1.85 2.57
N LEU A 101 10.02 2.53 2.08
CA LEU A 101 9.65 2.54 0.66
C LEU A 101 10.23 3.77 0.00
N ARG A 102 10.54 3.66 -1.29
CA ARG A 102 11.16 4.77 -2.02
C ARG A 102 10.19 5.96 -2.10
N GLY A 103 10.69 7.16 -1.84
CA GLY A 103 9.89 8.39 -1.89
C GLY A 103 10.29 9.41 -0.85
N ASP A 104 9.67 10.58 -0.94
CA ASP A 104 9.80 11.73 -0.04
C ASP A 104 8.47 12.10 0.66
N GLY A 105 7.42 11.31 0.44
CA GLY A 105 6.09 11.56 0.99
C GLY A 105 5.18 10.34 0.98
N CYS A 106 3.99 10.50 1.53
CA CYS A 106 3.00 9.44 1.57
C CYS A 106 2.30 9.26 0.23
N ARG A 107 2.32 8.03 -0.28
CA ARG A 107 1.55 7.62 -1.45
C ARG A 107 0.07 7.45 -1.12
N ASP A 108 -0.78 7.43 -2.14
CA ASP A 108 -2.22 7.18 -2.00
C ASP A 108 -2.50 5.93 -1.13
N GLY A 109 -3.49 6.07 -0.26
CA GLY A 109 -3.86 5.08 0.75
C GLY A 109 -3.02 5.14 2.03
N PHE A 110 -2.16 6.14 2.15
CA PHE A 110 -1.43 6.44 3.38
C PHE A 110 -1.53 7.92 3.74
N TYR A 111 -1.45 8.22 5.03
CA TYR A 111 -1.47 9.57 5.57
C TYR A 111 -0.24 9.85 6.41
N SER A 112 0.16 11.12 6.43
CA SER A 112 1.34 11.56 7.19
C SER A 112 1.08 11.50 8.69
N THR A 113 2.02 10.91 9.40
CA THR A 113 2.06 10.73 10.84
C THR A 113 3.47 10.98 11.35
N LYS A 114 3.64 11.03 12.67
CA LYS A 114 4.95 11.09 13.30
C LYS A 114 5.17 9.88 14.20
N LEU A 115 6.30 9.22 14.03
CA LEU A 115 6.78 8.15 14.91
C LEU A 115 8.18 8.54 15.39
N ASN A 116 8.36 8.70 16.70
CA ASN A 116 9.64 9.10 17.31
C ASN A 116 10.27 10.34 16.64
N ASP A 117 9.46 11.39 16.46
CA ASP A 117 9.83 12.65 15.78
C ASP A 117 10.21 12.54 14.29
N GLN A 118 10.03 11.38 13.68
CA GLN A 118 10.23 11.19 12.24
C GLN A 118 8.90 11.11 11.49
N GLU A 119 8.88 11.68 10.29
CA GLU A 119 7.72 11.54 9.40
C GLU A 119 7.55 10.08 8.97
N ALA A 120 6.31 9.63 9.02
CA ALA A 120 5.90 8.28 8.67
C ALA A 120 4.57 8.29 7.94
N CYS A 121 4.35 7.27 7.12
CA CYS A 121 3.14 7.08 6.35
C CYS A 121 2.33 5.93 6.93
N SER A 122 1.26 6.28 7.63
CA SER A 122 0.33 5.33 8.22
C SER A 122 -0.75 4.93 7.23
N TRP A 123 -1.18 3.67 7.26
CA TRP A 123 -2.14 3.14 6.31
C TRP A 123 -3.55 3.69 6.59
N CYS A 124 -4.27 4.08 5.55
CA CYS A 124 -5.62 4.63 5.68
C CYS A 124 -6.69 3.56 5.96
N GLY A 125 -6.40 2.29 5.69
CA GLY A 125 -7.38 1.22 5.63
C GLY A 125 -7.66 0.78 4.19
N LYS A 126 -8.33 -0.36 4.06
CA LYS A 126 -8.52 -1.04 2.77
C LYS A 126 -9.38 -0.20 1.83
N GLY A 127 -8.95 -0.05 0.58
CA GLY A 127 -9.69 0.66 -0.46
C GLY A 127 -9.69 2.18 -0.33
N CYS A 128 -9.10 2.73 0.73
CA CYS A 128 -8.99 4.17 0.91
C CYS A 128 -7.84 4.73 0.09
N ALA A 129 -8.09 5.80 -0.66
CA ALA A 129 -7.11 6.52 -1.47
C ALA A 129 -6.54 7.75 -0.74
N SER A 130 -7.32 8.40 0.11
CA SER A 130 -6.85 9.50 0.97
C SER A 130 -7.59 9.53 2.29
N CYS A 131 -6.88 9.83 3.37
CA CYS A 131 -7.43 9.94 4.71
C CYS A 131 -6.61 10.90 5.56
N THR A 132 -7.16 11.29 6.71
CA THR A 132 -6.46 12.05 7.76
C THR A 132 -6.15 11.21 9.01
N SER A 133 -6.80 10.06 9.15
CA SER A 133 -6.55 9.09 10.21
C SER A 133 -6.92 7.67 9.76
N PHE A 134 -6.48 6.68 10.54
CA PHE A 134 -6.85 5.28 10.34
C PHE A 134 -8.38 5.10 10.36
N ASN A 135 -8.92 4.38 9.37
CA ASN A 135 -10.35 4.11 9.21
C ASN A 135 -11.25 5.35 9.07
N ASN A 136 -10.69 6.52 8.73
CA ASN A 136 -11.46 7.72 8.41
C ASN A 136 -11.06 8.24 7.03
N CYS A 137 -11.66 7.63 6.02
CA CYS A 137 -11.33 7.83 4.62
C CYS A 137 -12.11 9.01 4.02
N ASP A 138 -11.41 9.89 3.32
CA ASP A 138 -12.00 11.03 2.62
C ASP A 138 -12.34 10.68 1.16
N ARG A 139 -11.64 9.69 0.58
CA ARG A 139 -11.78 9.28 -0.82
C ARG A 139 -11.38 7.83 -0.99
N CYS A 140 -12.21 7.04 -1.68
CA CYS A 140 -11.89 5.66 -2.00
C CYS A 140 -11.28 5.49 -3.41
N PHE A 141 -10.51 4.42 -3.60
CA PHE A 141 -10.20 3.93 -4.94
C PHE A 141 -11.50 3.50 -5.65
N SER A 142 -11.52 3.63 -6.98
CA SER A 142 -12.63 3.15 -7.81
C SER A 142 -12.81 1.63 -7.67
N GLY A 143 -14.06 1.19 -7.54
CA GLY A 143 -14.36 -0.19 -7.07
C GLY A 143 -14.80 -0.23 -5.60
N PHE A 144 -14.52 0.84 -4.85
CA PHE A 144 -14.95 1.04 -3.49
C PHE A 144 -15.88 2.26 -3.38
N SER A 145 -16.64 2.35 -2.29
CA SER A 145 -17.54 3.46 -2.01
C SER A 145 -17.44 3.86 -0.54
N LEU A 146 -17.43 5.16 -0.28
CA LEU A 146 -17.44 5.71 1.07
C LEU A 146 -18.78 5.38 1.74
N ASN A 147 -18.70 4.76 2.91
CA ASN A 147 -19.85 4.43 3.73
C ASN A 147 -19.53 4.73 5.20
N PRO A 148 -20.48 5.32 5.95
CA PRO A 148 -20.31 5.52 7.38
C PRO A 148 -20.32 4.17 8.11
N HIS A 149 -19.40 4.00 9.04
CA HIS A 149 -19.28 2.81 9.89
C HIS A 149 -19.17 3.21 11.36
N THR A 150 -19.89 2.51 12.23
CA THR A 150 -19.78 2.71 13.68
C THR A 150 -18.59 1.92 14.23
N LEU A 151 -17.63 2.62 14.82
CA LEU A 151 -16.44 2.03 15.43
C LEU A 151 -16.75 1.44 16.83
N PRO A 152 -15.92 0.49 17.32
CA PRO A 152 -15.97 0.06 18.72
C PRO A 152 -15.73 1.26 19.65
N GLY A 153 -16.78 1.70 20.34
CA GLY A 153 -16.77 2.95 21.13
C GLY A 153 -17.91 3.92 20.78
N GLY A 154 -18.64 3.68 19.69
CA GLY A 154 -19.84 4.43 19.31
C GLY A 154 -19.57 5.63 18.39
N GLU A 155 -18.30 5.94 18.11
CA GLU A 155 -17.91 6.94 17.11
C GLU A 155 -18.25 6.44 15.69
N THR A 156 -18.50 7.36 14.76
CA THR A 156 -18.74 7.05 13.35
C THR A 156 -17.53 7.50 12.53
N ALA A 157 -17.05 6.65 11.63
CA ALA A 157 -15.97 6.97 10.71
C ALA A 157 -16.35 6.59 9.28
N GLU A 158 -15.80 7.30 8.29
CA GLU A 158 -16.04 6.99 6.88
C GLU A 158 -15.07 5.90 6.41
N MET A 159 -15.59 4.77 5.94
CA MET A 159 -14.79 3.64 5.48
C MET A 159 -15.13 3.27 4.04
N CYS A 160 -14.16 2.72 3.33
CA CYS A 160 -14.35 2.24 1.97
C CYS A 160 -14.89 0.80 1.98
N THR A 161 -16.09 0.61 1.48
CA THR A 161 -16.68 -0.72 1.24
C THR A 161 -16.64 -1.06 -0.24
N HIS A 162 -16.81 -2.33 -0.58
CA HIS A 162 -16.73 -2.81 -1.96
C HIS A 162 -17.93 -3.71 -2.30
N SER A 163 -18.13 -3.96 -3.60
CA SER A 163 -19.24 -4.81 -4.09
C SER A 163 -19.15 -6.28 -3.68
N HIS A 164 -18.01 -6.73 -3.14
CA HIS A 164 -17.69 -8.14 -2.88
C HIS A 164 -17.59 -9.02 -4.14
N VAL A 165 -17.64 -8.42 -5.33
CA VAL A 165 -17.43 -9.12 -6.60
C VAL A 165 -15.97 -8.91 -7.01
N PRO A 166 -15.07 -9.88 -6.82
CA PRO A 166 -13.67 -9.72 -7.21
C PRO A 166 -13.53 -9.59 -8.72
N CYS A 167 -12.51 -8.86 -9.16
CA CYS A 167 -12.14 -8.84 -10.57
C CYS A 167 -11.80 -10.25 -11.08
N PRO A 168 -12.34 -10.69 -12.24
CA PRO A 168 -12.05 -12.01 -12.81
C PRO A 168 -10.56 -12.25 -13.05
N SER A 169 -9.90 -11.19 -13.53
CA SER A 169 -8.46 -11.15 -13.81
C SER A 169 -7.82 -10.10 -12.90
N ALA A 170 -7.63 -10.44 -11.63
CA ALA A 170 -6.99 -9.55 -10.67
C ALA A 170 -5.53 -9.27 -11.12
N PRO A 171 -5.14 -8.00 -11.32
CA PRO A 171 -3.77 -7.69 -11.72
C PRO A 171 -2.80 -7.97 -10.57
N ASN A 172 -1.58 -8.38 -10.93
CA ASN A 172 -0.51 -8.57 -9.96
C ASN A 172 0.03 -7.22 -9.46
N ASN A 173 0.66 -7.24 -8.29
CA ASN A 173 1.36 -6.10 -7.68
C ASN A 173 0.47 -4.88 -7.33
N CYS A 174 -0.86 -5.04 -7.26
CA CYS A 174 -1.70 -4.01 -6.64
C CYS A 174 -1.39 -3.86 -5.14
N LEU A 175 -1.53 -2.65 -4.60
CA LEU A 175 -1.50 -2.43 -3.14
C LEU A 175 -2.82 -2.75 -2.45
N HIS A 176 -3.89 -2.87 -3.21
CA HIS A 176 -5.23 -3.13 -2.70
C HIS A 176 -5.89 -4.23 -3.54
N ASP A 177 -6.85 -4.92 -2.93
CA ASP A 177 -7.71 -5.83 -3.67
C ASP A 177 -8.53 -5.07 -4.71
N THR A 178 -8.89 -5.75 -5.79
CA THR A 178 -9.59 -5.15 -6.93
C THR A 178 -10.96 -5.79 -7.10
N PHE A 179 -11.99 -4.95 -7.10
CA PHE A 179 -13.38 -5.37 -7.20
C PHE A 179 -14.05 -4.77 -8.44
N VAL A 180 -15.12 -5.42 -8.87
CA VAL A 180 -15.99 -4.93 -9.94
C VAL A 180 -16.90 -3.83 -9.39
N ALA A 181 -16.96 -2.68 -10.07
CA ALA A 181 -17.89 -1.59 -9.78
C ALA A 181 -19.01 -1.53 -10.82
N ALA A 182 -20.23 -1.17 -10.38
CA ALA A 182 -21.34 -0.89 -11.28
C ALA A 182 -20.97 0.23 -12.27
N GLY A 183 -21.34 0.08 -13.53
CA GLY A 183 -21.00 0.97 -14.64
C GLY A 183 -19.53 0.91 -15.10
N ILE A 184 -18.59 0.59 -14.21
CA ILE A 184 -17.16 0.65 -14.47
C ILE A 184 -16.57 -0.75 -14.75
N GLY A 185 -17.21 -1.84 -14.35
CA GLY A 185 -16.62 -3.17 -14.49
C GLY A 185 -15.41 -3.34 -13.57
N CYS A 186 -14.42 -4.14 -14.00
CA CYS A 186 -13.21 -4.34 -13.21
C CYS A 186 -12.26 -3.14 -13.32
N THR A 187 -12.03 -2.42 -12.22
CA THR A 187 -11.11 -1.27 -12.21
C THR A 187 -9.64 -1.70 -12.27
N GLY A 188 -9.26 -2.79 -11.63
CA GLY A 188 -7.84 -3.16 -11.48
C GLY A 188 -7.08 -2.27 -10.47
N CYS A 189 -5.76 -2.14 -10.61
CA CYS A 189 -4.92 -1.43 -9.63
C CYS A 189 -4.89 0.07 -9.88
N GLN A 190 -5.29 0.90 -8.91
CA GLN A 190 -5.03 2.35 -8.95
C GLN A 190 -3.85 2.77 -8.08
N SER A 191 -3.27 1.84 -7.35
CA SER A 191 -2.03 2.01 -6.63
C SER A 191 -1.21 0.72 -6.66
N CYS A 192 0.09 0.85 -6.94
CA CYS A 192 0.99 -0.27 -7.23
C CYS A 192 2.06 -0.45 -6.14
N ALA A 193 2.55 -1.68 -6.02
CA ALA A 193 3.71 -2.00 -5.20
C ALA A 193 4.92 -1.14 -5.61
N ASP A 194 5.85 -0.96 -4.67
CA ASP A 194 7.08 -0.21 -4.93
C ASP A 194 7.84 -0.78 -6.13
N GLY A 195 8.34 0.09 -7.01
CA GLY A 195 8.97 -0.29 -8.28
C GLY A 195 8.01 -0.67 -9.42
N TYR A 196 6.71 -0.43 -9.25
CA TYR A 196 5.69 -0.62 -10.29
C TYR A 196 4.85 0.65 -10.46
N MET A 197 4.36 0.90 -11.67
CA MET A 197 3.41 1.98 -11.94
C MET A 197 2.08 1.48 -12.48
N VAL A 198 1.06 2.29 -12.21
CA VAL A 198 -0.27 2.13 -12.75
C VAL A 198 -0.24 2.39 -14.25
N THR A 199 -0.77 1.46 -15.03
CA THR A 199 -0.81 1.49 -16.49
C THR A 199 -2.22 1.21 -16.97
N TYR A 200 -2.75 2.04 -17.87
CA TYR A 200 -4.07 1.82 -18.46
C TYR A 200 -4.07 0.59 -19.38
N ASN A 201 -5.12 -0.22 -19.33
CA ASN A 201 -5.32 -1.35 -20.22
C ASN A 201 -6.15 -0.91 -21.44
N PRO A 202 -5.59 -0.85 -22.66
CA PRO A 202 -6.36 -0.53 -23.85
C PRO A 202 -7.49 -1.52 -24.13
N ARG A 203 -7.34 -2.78 -23.71
CA ARG A 203 -8.32 -3.86 -23.93
C ARG A 203 -9.54 -3.78 -23.03
N TYR A 204 -9.49 -3.00 -21.94
CA TYR A 204 -10.60 -2.81 -21.03
C TYR A 204 -11.86 -2.27 -21.73
N MET A 205 -11.67 -1.44 -22.75
CA MET A 205 -12.77 -0.95 -23.58
C MET A 205 -12.92 -1.86 -24.81
N ASN A 206 -14.02 -2.61 -24.86
CA ASN A 206 -14.37 -3.44 -26.02
C ASN A 206 -15.30 -2.65 -26.95
N LEU A 207 -14.71 -1.72 -27.71
CA LEU A 207 -15.42 -0.86 -28.67
C LEU A 207 -15.94 -1.65 -29.90
N SER A 208 -15.47 -2.87 -30.12
CA SER A 208 -15.77 -3.71 -31.28
C SER A 208 -17.04 -4.56 -31.13
N SER A 209 -17.72 -4.53 -29.98
CA SER A 209 -18.74 -5.52 -29.65
C SER A 209 -20.08 -5.42 -30.43
N GLY A 210 -20.31 -4.40 -31.26
CA GLY A 210 -21.55 -4.28 -32.06
C GLY A 210 -22.85 -4.29 -31.24
N ARG A 211 -22.74 -4.18 -29.90
CA ARG A 211 -23.84 -4.19 -28.96
C ARG A 211 -24.53 -2.83 -29.03
N LEU A 212 -25.79 -2.83 -29.44
CA LEU A 212 -26.66 -1.67 -29.35
C LEU A 212 -26.77 -1.25 -27.88
N ALA A 213 -26.60 0.05 -27.64
CA ALA A 213 -26.62 0.77 -26.37
C ALA A 213 -27.30 0.05 -25.18
N GLY A 214 -26.63 0.04 -24.01
CA GLY A 214 -27.23 -0.39 -22.74
C GLY A 214 -26.21 -0.78 -21.65
N THR A 215 -26.70 -1.49 -20.63
CA THR A 215 -25.91 -2.20 -19.61
C THR A 215 -26.14 -3.72 -19.71
N TYR A 216 -25.19 -4.52 -19.23
CA TYR A 216 -25.38 -5.96 -19.00
C TYR A 216 -25.23 -6.29 -17.52
N ASP A 217 -25.90 -7.35 -17.07
CA ASP A 217 -25.75 -7.84 -15.69
C ASP A 217 -24.50 -8.71 -15.57
N TYR A 218 -23.70 -8.45 -14.54
CA TYR A 218 -22.58 -9.28 -14.14
C TYR A 218 -22.62 -9.47 -12.63
N MET A 219 -22.98 -10.69 -12.18
CA MET A 219 -23.10 -11.04 -10.76
C MET A 219 -23.96 -10.05 -9.95
N GLY A 220 -25.07 -9.56 -10.55
CA GLY A 220 -25.97 -8.59 -9.91
C GLY A 220 -25.52 -7.13 -10.00
N LEU A 221 -24.43 -6.83 -10.72
CA LEU A 221 -23.97 -5.48 -11.03
C LEU A 221 -24.28 -5.13 -12.48
N GLN A 222 -24.84 -3.94 -12.71
CA GLN A 222 -25.09 -3.42 -14.06
C GLN A 222 -23.81 -2.78 -14.61
N ILE A 223 -23.27 -3.32 -15.70
CA ILE A 223 -22.00 -2.91 -16.32
C ILE A 223 -22.26 -2.28 -17.69
N ASN A 224 -21.53 -1.21 -18.02
CA ASN A 224 -21.61 -0.59 -19.34
C ASN A 224 -21.20 -1.58 -20.44
N HIS A 225 -22.01 -1.70 -21.51
CA HIS A 225 -21.76 -2.67 -22.60
C HIS A 225 -20.42 -2.52 -23.33
N VAL A 226 -19.80 -1.34 -23.28
CA VAL A 226 -18.48 -1.04 -23.87
C VAL A 226 -17.31 -1.49 -22.99
N VAL A 227 -17.58 -1.91 -21.75
CA VAL A 227 -16.58 -2.39 -20.80
C VAL A 227 -16.51 -3.91 -20.83
N ASP A 228 -15.30 -4.44 -21.03
CA ASP A 228 -15.03 -5.85 -20.80
C ASP A 228 -14.67 -6.09 -19.33
N VAL A 229 -15.56 -6.75 -18.58
CA VAL A 229 -15.35 -7.03 -17.15
C VAL A 229 -14.18 -7.98 -16.90
N ASN A 230 -13.75 -8.76 -17.91
CA ASN A 230 -12.64 -9.71 -17.78
C ASN A 230 -11.27 -9.04 -17.93
N GLU A 231 -11.24 -7.83 -18.48
CA GLU A 231 -10.05 -7.02 -18.63
C GLU A 231 -10.07 -5.92 -17.57
N PRO A 232 -9.11 -5.85 -16.64
CA PRO A 232 -9.09 -4.76 -15.67
C PRO A 232 -8.73 -3.44 -16.37
N ARG A 233 -9.31 -2.32 -15.92
CA ARG A 233 -9.02 -0.99 -16.45
C ARG A 233 -7.56 -0.57 -16.26
N PHE A 234 -6.95 -0.94 -15.14
CA PHE A 234 -5.58 -0.60 -14.80
C PHE A 234 -4.78 -1.83 -14.33
N HIS A 235 -3.50 -1.87 -14.70
CA HIS A 235 -2.53 -2.88 -14.27
C HIS A 235 -1.32 -2.22 -13.61
N CYS A 236 -0.53 -3.00 -12.87
CA CYS A 236 0.79 -2.58 -12.41
C CYS A 236 1.89 -3.19 -13.29
N VAL A 237 2.72 -2.33 -13.88
CA VAL A 237 3.86 -2.72 -14.72
C VAL A 237 5.15 -2.27 -14.05
N ALA A 238 6.19 -3.11 -14.11
CA ALA A 238 7.47 -2.81 -13.47
C ALA A 238 8.14 -1.58 -14.09
N GLY A 239 8.77 -0.76 -13.23
CA GLY A 239 9.46 0.47 -13.59
C GLY A 239 8.93 1.68 -12.82
N ASP A 240 9.71 2.76 -12.83
CA ASP A 240 9.38 4.04 -12.18
C ASP A 240 8.99 5.13 -13.19
N THR A 241 9.14 4.85 -14.49
CA THR A 241 8.78 5.73 -15.61
C THR A 241 8.08 4.97 -16.73
N CYS A 242 7.17 5.64 -17.45
CA CYS A 242 6.45 5.01 -18.56
C CYS A 242 7.43 4.47 -19.60
N ARG A 243 7.16 3.25 -20.08
CA ARG A 243 7.92 2.62 -21.17
C ARG A 243 7.81 3.44 -22.46
N GLU A 244 8.72 3.20 -23.41
CA GLU A 244 8.65 3.80 -24.74
C GLU A 244 7.29 3.53 -25.42
N GLY A 245 6.78 4.53 -26.14
CA GLY A 245 5.43 4.50 -26.71
C GLY A 245 4.31 4.73 -25.68
N TRP A 246 4.62 5.07 -24.43
CA TRP A 246 3.67 5.42 -23.37
C TRP A 246 4.02 6.76 -22.73
N TYR A 247 3.02 7.45 -22.22
CA TYR A 247 3.18 8.76 -21.59
C TYR A 247 2.45 8.83 -20.26
N GLN A 248 2.94 9.71 -19.37
CA GLN A 248 2.29 9.97 -18.10
C GLN A 248 1.05 10.83 -18.31
N ALA A 249 -0.08 10.39 -17.76
CA ALA A 249 -1.36 11.09 -17.83
C ALA A 249 -2.10 10.97 -16.50
N PHE A 250 -3.00 11.90 -16.24
CA PHE A 250 -3.99 11.75 -15.17
C PHE A 250 -5.32 11.27 -15.76
N MET A 251 -5.88 10.20 -15.20
CA MET A 251 -7.26 9.78 -15.44
C MET A 251 -8.07 9.95 -14.16
N GLY A 252 -8.84 11.03 -14.09
CA GLY A 252 -9.31 11.54 -12.80
C GLY A 252 -8.11 11.97 -11.98
N ASP A 253 -8.00 11.45 -10.76
CA ASP A 253 -6.90 11.77 -9.85
C ASP A 253 -5.76 10.73 -9.88
N THR A 254 -5.88 9.68 -10.69
CA THR A 254 -4.86 8.63 -10.78
C THR A 254 -3.82 8.98 -11.85
N LEU A 255 -2.55 9.08 -11.44
CA LEU A 255 -1.42 9.15 -12.36
C LEU A 255 -1.19 7.77 -12.98
N ILE A 256 -1.19 7.70 -14.30
CA ILE A 256 -1.06 6.47 -15.06
C ILE A 256 -0.05 6.61 -16.20
N CYS A 257 0.45 5.47 -16.66
CA CYS A 257 0.99 5.34 -18.01
C CYS A 257 -0.13 5.00 -18.98
N ALA A 258 -0.29 5.81 -20.02
CA ALA A 258 -1.23 5.58 -21.12
C ALA A 258 -0.46 5.36 -22.44
N GLU A 259 -0.98 4.48 -23.29
CA GLU A 259 -0.37 4.21 -24.59
C GLU A 259 -0.51 5.42 -25.52
N CYS A 260 0.55 5.72 -26.26
CA CYS A 260 0.46 6.64 -27.38
C CYS A 260 -0.49 6.06 -28.45
N SER A 261 -1.05 6.91 -29.31
CA SER A 261 -1.78 6.39 -30.48
C SER A 261 -0.87 5.49 -31.32
N GLU A 262 -1.46 4.50 -31.99
CA GLU A 262 -0.74 3.54 -32.83
C GLU A 262 0.21 4.25 -33.83
N GLY A 263 1.46 3.78 -33.89
CA GLY A 263 2.51 4.35 -34.75
C GLY A 263 3.31 5.53 -34.17
N CYS A 264 3.26 5.74 -32.85
CA CYS A 264 4.00 6.80 -32.15
C CYS A 264 5.11 6.22 -31.25
N ALA A 265 6.34 6.73 -31.39
CA ALA A 265 7.47 6.36 -30.53
C ALA A 265 7.49 7.14 -29.22
N GLN A 266 7.13 8.44 -29.26
CA GLN A 266 7.02 9.30 -28.08
C GLN A 266 5.80 10.20 -28.18
N CYS A 267 5.14 10.45 -27.05
CA CYS A 267 4.07 11.43 -26.99
C CYS A 267 4.01 12.10 -25.61
N SER A 268 3.56 13.36 -25.56
CA SER A 268 3.26 14.07 -24.30
C SER A 268 1.77 14.09 -23.96
N SER A 269 0.94 13.68 -24.92
CA SER A 269 -0.50 13.50 -24.78
C SER A 269 -1.00 12.57 -25.89
N ARG A 270 -2.25 12.12 -25.82
CA ARG A 270 -2.88 11.31 -26.88
C ARG A 270 -2.78 11.94 -28.27
N THR A 271 -2.73 13.27 -28.37
CA THR A 271 -2.62 14.02 -29.63
C THR A 271 -1.23 14.62 -29.87
N GLY A 272 -0.35 14.62 -28.87
CA GLY A 272 0.99 15.21 -28.92
C GLY A 272 2.05 14.17 -29.28
N CYS A 273 1.89 13.53 -30.44
CA CYS A 273 2.76 12.45 -30.90
C CYS A 273 3.93 12.95 -31.75
N THR A 274 5.12 12.44 -31.45
CA THR A 274 6.31 12.52 -32.29
C THR A 274 6.53 11.13 -32.90
N LYS A 275 6.54 11.05 -34.23
CA LYS A 275 6.79 9.81 -34.98
C LYS A 275 8.27 9.50 -35.03
#